data_AF-A0A371HZK1-F1
#
_entry.id   AF-A0A371HZK1-F1
#
_cell.length_a   1.000
_cell.length_b   1.000
_cell.length_c   1.000
_cell.angle_alpha   90.00
_cell.angle_beta   90.00
_cell.angle_gamma   90.00
#
_symmetry.space_group_name_H-M   'P 1'
#
loop_
_entity.id
_entity.type
_entity.pdbx_description
1 polymer ?
#
loop_
_entity_poly.entity_id
_entity_poly.type
_entity_poly.pdbx_seq_one_letter_code
_entity_poly.pdbx_strand_id
1 'polypeptide(L)'
;MTMSQEEEKMLMAVLKSNCDVFAWSAQDMPGVDPGFMCHQLFVDEQARPVAQKKRKMGEEKREAVKQETRKLISASFVREVQYPTWLANVVMVRKANGKWRMCTDYTDLNKAYPKDSYPLPSIDRLVDNVAGFTFLSFMDAYSGYNQIRMHPQDEEKTAFITDKGAFCYKVMPFGLKNAGATYQRLMDNIFKGILGEDVEVYVDDMVARSQCMEEHCRALGRVFGILREHQLRLNPNKCSFGVRAGKFLGFMLTERGIEANPEKCWAITNVRSPKSIKEVQQFMGKVMALARFISKSAEMSMPLFVTLRKGGKFAWTDECEEAFLRLKAMMATPPVLTRPKPSMPLYLYISISDNAVSSVLIQEEEGEQRPVYFTSKVLQGPERWYQKIEKAALAVVTASRRLSPYFQTFNITV
;
A
#
# COMPACT_ATOMS: atom_id res chain seq x y z
N MET A 1 0.60 16.90 -20.42
CA MET A 1 1.51 16.78 -21.58
C MET A 1 1.30 15.41 -22.18
N THR A 2 0.96 15.36 -23.46
CA THR A 2 0.70 14.12 -24.22
C THR A 2 2.02 13.55 -24.74
N MET A 3 2.11 12.21 -24.77
CA MET A 3 3.22 11.47 -25.35
C MET A 3 3.37 11.82 -26.84
N SER A 4 4.59 11.89 -27.36
CA SER A 4 4.84 12.14 -28.78
C SER A 4 4.43 10.93 -29.62
N GLN A 5 4.16 11.13 -30.92
CA GLN A 5 3.82 10.01 -31.82
C GLN A 5 4.95 8.98 -31.95
N GLU A 6 6.21 9.42 -31.82
CA GLU A 6 7.36 8.53 -31.90
C GLU A 6 7.51 7.72 -30.61
N GLU A 7 7.37 8.38 -29.45
CA GLU A 7 7.35 7.73 -28.14
C GLU A 7 6.22 6.68 -28.06
N GLU A 8 5.03 7.02 -28.58
CA GLU A 8 3.89 6.11 -28.65
C GLU A 8 4.19 4.88 -29.50
N LYS A 9 4.81 5.05 -30.67
CA LYS A 9 5.19 3.94 -31.56
C LYS A 9 6.20 3.01 -30.90
N MET A 10 7.22 3.56 -30.23
CA MET A 10 8.21 2.76 -29.51
C MET A 10 7.56 1.93 -28.41
N LEU A 11 6.74 2.55 -27.57
CA LEU A 11 6.06 1.86 -26.48
C LEU A 11 5.11 0.78 -27.00
N MET A 12 4.31 1.09 -28.02
CA MET A 12 3.39 0.13 -28.64
C MET A 12 4.13 -1.05 -29.27
N ALA A 13 5.31 -0.85 -29.85
CA ALA A 13 6.13 -1.92 -30.39
C ALA A 13 6.58 -2.89 -29.29
N VAL A 14 7.05 -2.37 -28.15
CA VAL A 14 7.44 -3.19 -26.99
C VAL A 14 6.25 -3.96 -26.43
N LEU A 15 5.11 -3.31 -26.22
CA LEU A 15 3.90 -3.95 -25.67
C LEU A 15 3.36 -5.05 -26.59
N LYS A 16 3.29 -4.81 -27.90
CA LYS A 16 2.85 -5.82 -28.88
C LYS A 16 3.79 -7.02 -28.94
N SER A 17 5.09 -6.79 -28.85
CA SER A 17 6.10 -7.84 -28.89
C SER A 17 6.14 -8.70 -27.62
N ASN A 18 5.49 -8.24 -26.53
CA ASN A 18 5.44 -8.92 -25.24
C ASN A 18 3.99 -9.20 -24.80
N CYS A 19 3.07 -9.40 -25.75
CA CYS A 19 1.65 -9.64 -25.43
C CYS A 19 1.42 -10.91 -24.59
N ASP A 20 2.37 -11.86 -24.63
CA ASP A 20 2.33 -13.13 -23.91
C ASP A 20 2.44 -12.97 -22.39
N VAL A 21 2.98 -11.86 -21.88
CA VAL A 21 3.12 -11.62 -20.43
C VAL A 21 1.82 -11.17 -19.77
N PHE A 22 0.77 -10.91 -20.55
CA PHE A 22 -0.53 -10.47 -20.05
C PHE A 22 -1.51 -11.63 -19.97
N ALA A 23 -2.30 -11.68 -18.89
CA ALA A 23 -3.43 -12.59 -18.75
C ALA A 23 -4.75 -11.84 -18.94
N TRP A 24 -5.64 -12.37 -19.78
CA TRP A 24 -6.98 -11.82 -20.01
C TRP A 24 -8.02 -12.52 -19.13
N SER A 25 -7.75 -13.77 -18.78
CA SER A 25 -8.57 -14.62 -17.92
C SER A 25 -7.73 -15.33 -16.87
N ALA A 26 -8.40 -15.88 -15.85
CA ALA A 26 -7.73 -16.70 -14.84
C ALA A 26 -7.15 -18.01 -15.41
N GLN A 27 -7.62 -18.46 -16.58
CA GLN A 27 -7.12 -19.68 -17.24
C GLN A 27 -5.79 -19.45 -17.96
N ASP A 28 -5.46 -18.20 -18.27
CA ASP A 28 -4.22 -17.82 -18.95
C ASP A 28 -3.01 -17.79 -18.00
N MET A 29 -3.24 -18.12 -16.71
CA MET A 29 -2.22 -18.09 -15.67
C MET A 29 -1.60 -19.47 -15.47
N PRO A 30 -0.39 -19.73 -15.99
CA PRO A 30 0.34 -20.97 -15.70
C PRO A 30 0.66 -21.09 -14.19
N GLY A 31 0.92 -19.95 -13.56
CA GLY A 31 1.42 -19.86 -12.18
C GLY A 31 2.93 -20.01 -12.12
N VAL A 32 3.52 -19.54 -11.02
CA VAL A 32 4.95 -19.66 -10.76
C VAL A 32 5.29 -21.13 -10.53
N ASP A 33 6.46 -21.56 -11.02
CA ASP A 33 6.98 -22.91 -10.77
C ASP A 33 7.03 -23.21 -9.26
N PRO A 34 6.31 -24.23 -8.76
CA PRO A 34 6.36 -24.65 -7.36
C PRO A 34 7.75 -25.00 -6.86
N GLY A 35 8.65 -25.47 -7.74
CA GLY A 35 10.05 -25.77 -7.41
C GLY A 35 10.87 -24.52 -7.13
N PHE A 36 10.49 -23.38 -7.74
CA PHE A 36 11.11 -22.09 -7.47
C PHE A 36 10.51 -21.40 -6.25
N MET A 37 9.17 -21.35 -6.15
CA MET A 37 8.48 -20.73 -5.03
C MET A 37 7.08 -21.34 -4.84
N CYS A 38 6.78 -21.77 -3.61
CA CYS A 38 5.43 -22.10 -3.18
C CYS A 38 5.13 -21.50 -1.80
N HIS A 39 3.86 -21.30 -1.49
CA HIS A 39 3.43 -20.85 -0.18
C HIS A 39 3.24 -22.03 0.77
N GLN A 40 3.97 -22.00 1.89
CA GLN A 40 3.93 -23.02 2.94
C GLN A 40 3.33 -22.46 4.23
N LEU A 41 2.53 -23.29 4.89
CA LEU A 41 1.95 -23.02 6.19
C LEU A 41 2.67 -23.89 7.23
N PHE A 42 3.62 -23.29 7.95
CA PHE A 42 4.33 -23.94 9.07
C PHE A 42 3.43 -24.04 10.31
N VAL A 43 2.28 -24.69 10.17
CA VAL A 43 1.32 -24.91 11.26
C VAL A 43 1.97 -25.78 12.32
N ASP A 44 1.95 -25.28 13.56
CA ASP A 44 2.43 -26.00 14.72
C ASP A 44 1.65 -27.31 14.85
N GLU A 45 2.36 -28.43 15.00
CA GLU A 45 1.76 -29.76 15.15
C GLU A 45 0.85 -29.84 16.39
N GLN A 46 1.10 -29.01 17.39
CA GLN A 46 0.29 -28.91 18.60
C GLN A 46 -0.95 -28.01 18.42
N ALA A 47 -1.03 -27.25 17.32
CA ALA A 47 -2.17 -26.37 17.07
C ALA A 47 -3.42 -27.19 16.76
N ARG A 48 -4.44 -27.03 17.61
CA ARG A 48 -5.74 -27.68 17.42
C ARG A 48 -6.43 -27.11 16.17
N PRO A 49 -6.81 -27.96 15.19
CA PRO A 49 -7.59 -27.52 14.04
C PRO A 49 -8.95 -26.94 14.44
N VAL A 50 -9.34 -25.86 13.75
CA VAL A 50 -10.63 -25.19 13.98
C VAL A 50 -11.49 -25.30 12.74
N ALA A 51 -12.64 -25.96 12.90
CA ALA A 51 -13.72 -25.95 11.93
C ALA A 51 -14.77 -24.92 12.33
N GLN A 52 -14.78 -23.77 11.65
CA GLN A 52 -15.73 -22.70 11.95
C GLN A 52 -17.17 -23.11 11.57
N LYS A 53 -18.13 -22.77 12.43
CA LYS A 53 -19.55 -22.89 12.10
C LYS A 53 -19.88 -22.00 10.91
N LYS A 54 -20.57 -22.56 9.92
CA LYS A 54 -21.01 -21.82 8.73
C LYS A 54 -21.87 -20.62 9.10
N ARG A 55 -21.47 -19.45 8.61
CA ARG A 55 -22.21 -18.19 8.79
C ARG A 55 -23.38 -18.11 7.80
N LYS A 56 -24.51 -17.58 8.26
CA LYS A 56 -25.66 -17.29 7.39
C LYS A 56 -25.37 -16.04 6.57
N MET A 57 -25.63 -16.10 5.26
CA MET A 57 -25.49 -14.96 4.35
C MET A 57 -26.84 -14.65 3.68
N GLY A 58 -27.08 -13.35 3.47
CA GLY A 58 -28.15 -12.88 2.59
C GLY A 58 -27.97 -13.36 1.15
N GLU A 59 -29.05 -13.34 0.38
CA GLU A 59 -29.12 -13.92 -0.96
C GLU A 59 -28.10 -13.31 -1.93
N GLU A 60 -27.95 -11.98 -1.95
CA GLU A 60 -26.98 -11.29 -2.81
C GLU A 60 -25.55 -11.79 -2.60
N LYS A 61 -25.11 -11.89 -1.34
CA LYS A 61 -23.77 -12.38 -0.99
C LYS A 61 -23.61 -13.86 -1.35
N ARG A 62 -24.67 -14.65 -1.16
CA ARG A 62 -24.66 -16.09 -1.45
C ARG A 62 -24.48 -16.38 -2.93
N GLU A 63 -25.22 -15.68 -3.79
CA GLU A 63 -25.06 -15.83 -5.24
C GLU A 63 -23.69 -15.33 -5.69
N ALA A 64 -23.18 -14.24 -5.10
CA ALA A 64 -21.81 -13.78 -5.35
C ALA A 64 -20.74 -14.81 -4.94
N VAL A 65 -20.86 -15.44 -3.77
CA VAL A 65 -19.97 -16.54 -3.33
C VAL A 65 -20.02 -17.69 -4.32
N LYS A 66 -21.21 -18.11 -4.75
CA LYS A 66 -21.41 -19.22 -5.69
C LYS A 66 -20.79 -18.93 -7.05
N GLN A 67 -20.94 -17.71 -7.57
CA GLN A 67 -20.32 -17.27 -8.82
C GLN A 67 -18.80 -17.25 -8.71
N GLU A 68 -18.24 -16.70 -7.64
CA GLU A 68 -16.79 -16.61 -7.48
C GLU A 68 -16.16 -17.99 -7.25
N THR A 69 -16.81 -18.84 -6.44
CA THR A 69 -16.37 -20.23 -6.24
C THR A 69 -16.36 -21.00 -7.55
N ARG A 70 -17.37 -20.83 -8.42
CA ARG A 70 -17.39 -21.44 -9.76
C ARG A 70 -16.20 -21.00 -10.61
N LYS A 71 -15.84 -19.71 -10.58
CA LYS A 71 -14.67 -19.21 -11.32
C LYS A 71 -13.37 -19.84 -10.81
N LEU A 72 -13.22 -19.94 -9.50
CA LEU A 72 -12.05 -20.59 -8.88
C LEU A 72 -11.96 -22.07 -9.27
N ILE A 73 -13.09 -22.78 -9.31
CA ILE A 73 -13.13 -24.18 -9.76
C ILE A 73 -12.76 -24.27 -11.25
N SER A 74 -13.33 -23.43 -12.12
CA SER A 74 -13.05 -23.45 -13.55
C SER A 74 -11.60 -23.08 -13.90
N ALA A 75 -10.93 -22.33 -13.02
CA ALA A 75 -9.51 -22.01 -13.13
C ALA A 75 -8.61 -23.06 -12.44
N SER A 76 -9.18 -24.13 -11.87
CA SER A 76 -8.45 -25.14 -11.09
C SER A 76 -7.66 -24.55 -9.90
N PHE A 77 -8.10 -23.43 -9.34
CA PHE A 77 -7.49 -22.78 -8.17
C PHE A 77 -7.96 -23.36 -6.85
N VAL A 78 -9.12 -24.02 -6.86
CA VAL A 78 -9.66 -24.74 -5.72
C VAL A 78 -10.07 -26.14 -6.12
N ARG A 79 -10.11 -27.05 -5.15
CA ARG A 79 -10.69 -28.39 -5.29
C ARG A 79 -11.65 -28.66 -4.14
N GLU A 80 -12.61 -29.54 -4.38
CA GLU A 80 -13.48 -30.04 -3.31
C GLU A 80 -12.65 -30.88 -2.32
N VAL A 81 -13.00 -30.78 -1.04
CA VAL A 81 -12.37 -31.55 0.03
C VAL A 81 -13.43 -32.15 0.93
N GLN A 82 -13.23 -33.41 1.31
CA GLN A 82 -14.10 -34.12 2.26
C GLN A 82 -13.45 -34.14 3.63
N TYR A 83 -14.26 -33.98 4.67
CA TYR A 83 -13.84 -34.03 6.08
C TYR A 83 -12.63 -33.12 6.43
N PRO A 84 -12.63 -31.82 6.05
CA PRO A 84 -11.52 -30.93 6.36
C PRO A 84 -11.41 -30.67 7.87
N THR A 85 -10.20 -30.72 8.40
CA THR A 85 -9.92 -30.45 9.83
C THR A 85 -9.90 -28.95 10.14
N TRP A 86 -9.36 -28.15 9.23
CA TRP A 86 -9.47 -26.69 9.23
C TRP A 86 -10.62 -26.27 8.33
N LEU A 87 -11.50 -25.37 8.79
CA LEU A 87 -12.60 -24.89 7.96
C LEU A 87 -12.89 -23.42 8.24
N ALA A 88 -12.69 -22.58 7.25
CA ALA A 88 -12.90 -21.14 7.35
C ALA A 88 -14.19 -20.68 6.65
N ASN A 89 -14.80 -19.62 7.15
CA ASN A 89 -15.90 -18.96 6.48
C ASN A 89 -15.41 -18.03 5.37
N VAL A 90 -16.22 -17.90 4.33
CA VAL A 90 -16.04 -16.88 3.30
C VAL A 90 -16.57 -15.54 3.79
N VAL A 91 -15.91 -14.45 3.39
CA VAL A 91 -16.29 -13.06 3.67
C VAL A 91 -16.34 -12.31 2.35
N MET A 92 -17.49 -11.70 2.06
CA MET A 92 -17.70 -10.90 0.86
C MET A 92 -17.49 -9.42 1.17
N VAL A 93 -16.56 -8.79 0.43
CA VAL A 93 -16.22 -7.37 0.54
C VAL A 93 -16.50 -6.68 -0.79
N ARG A 94 -17.01 -5.45 -0.78
CA ARG A 94 -17.20 -4.67 -2.02
C ARG A 94 -15.88 -3.98 -2.39
N LYS A 95 -15.46 -4.12 -3.65
CA LYS A 95 -14.39 -3.32 -4.24
C LYS A 95 -14.89 -1.90 -4.51
N ALA A 96 -13.97 -0.96 -4.72
CA ALA A 96 -14.30 0.43 -5.09
C ALA A 96 -15.15 0.51 -6.37
N ASN A 97 -14.97 -0.43 -7.31
CA ASN A 97 -15.79 -0.55 -8.52
C ASN A 97 -17.16 -1.21 -8.30
N GLY A 98 -17.60 -1.38 -7.05
CA GLY A 98 -18.88 -1.99 -6.69
C GLY A 98 -18.94 -3.52 -6.77
N LYS A 99 -17.97 -4.18 -7.42
CA LYS A 99 -17.95 -5.64 -7.57
C LYS A 99 -17.64 -6.33 -6.24
N TRP A 100 -18.26 -7.49 -6.03
CA TRP A 100 -17.95 -8.35 -4.89
C TRP A 100 -16.56 -8.97 -5.02
N ARG A 101 -15.83 -9.06 -3.91
CA ARG A 101 -14.58 -9.79 -3.74
C ARG A 101 -14.77 -10.82 -2.65
N MET A 102 -14.43 -12.06 -2.97
CA MET A 102 -14.38 -13.16 -2.02
C MET A 102 -13.05 -13.13 -1.26
N CYS A 103 -13.13 -13.13 0.07
CA CYS A 103 -12.01 -13.33 0.99
C CYS A 103 -12.34 -14.51 1.91
N THR A 104 -11.34 -15.15 2.49
CA THR A 104 -11.55 -16.23 3.47
C THR A 104 -11.10 -15.77 4.86
N ASP A 105 -11.90 -16.04 5.88
CA ASP A 105 -11.62 -15.68 7.28
C ASP A 105 -10.68 -16.70 7.93
N TYR A 106 -9.40 -16.60 7.60
CA TYR A 106 -8.34 -17.45 8.18
C TYR A 106 -7.89 -16.99 9.57
N THR A 107 -8.73 -16.29 10.34
CA THR A 107 -8.36 -15.78 11.66
C THR A 107 -7.80 -16.87 12.58
N ASP A 108 -8.43 -18.05 12.62
CA ASP A 108 -8.00 -19.16 13.47
C ASP A 108 -6.74 -19.85 12.92
N LEU A 109 -6.71 -20.11 11.62
CA LEU A 109 -5.55 -20.68 10.93
C LEU A 109 -4.31 -19.78 11.08
N ASN A 110 -4.46 -18.46 10.96
CA ASN A 110 -3.37 -17.49 11.11
C ASN A 110 -2.76 -17.46 12.52
N LYS A 111 -3.46 -17.94 13.55
CA LYS A 111 -2.91 -18.09 14.90
C LYS A 111 -2.06 -19.35 15.07
N ALA A 112 -2.18 -20.31 14.16
CA ALA A 112 -1.66 -21.66 14.30
C ALA A 112 -0.22 -21.86 13.76
N TYR A 113 0.37 -20.87 13.12
CA TYR A 113 1.76 -20.90 12.62
C TYR A 113 2.49 -19.62 13.04
N PRO A 114 3.83 -19.51 12.94
CA PRO A 114 4.53 -18.25 13.23
C PRO A 114 4.31 -17.19 12.12
N LYS A 115 4.45 -15.92 12.48
CA LYS A 115 4.49 -14.83 11.48
C LYS A 115 5.85 -14.86 10.79
N ASP A 116 5.86 -14.82 9.46
CA ASP A 116 7.09 -14.63 8.69
C ASP A 116 7.53 -13.16 8.84
N SER A 117 8.73 -12.96 9.37
CA SER A 117 9.33 -11.63 9.58
C SER A 117 10.12 -11.15 8.37
N TYR A 118 9.86 -11.69 7.18
CA TYR A 118 10.46 -11.22 5.94
C TYR A 118 10.29 -9.69 5.80
N PRO A 119 11.39 -8.94 5.55
CA PRO A 119 11.34 -7.50 5.51
C PRO A 119 10.54 -7.02 4.29
N LEU A 120 9.55 -6.16 4.53
CA LEU A 120 8.89 -5.43 3.46
C LEU A 120 9.61 -4.09 3.24
N PRO A 121 9.81 -3.65 1.99
CA PRO A 121 10.41 -2.35 1.71
C PRO A 121 9.62 -1.21 2.35
N SER A 122 10.33 -0.17 2.80
CA SER A 122 9.68 1.07 3.24
C SER A 122 8.96 1.74 2.08
N ILE A 123 7.66 2.01 2.26
CA ILE A 123 6.83 2.72 1.26
C ILE A 123 7.45 4.08 0.93
N ASP A 124 7.92 4.82 1.94
CA ASP A 124 8.52 6.14 1.72
C ASP A 124 9.77 6.05 0.83
N ARG A 125 10.59 5.02 1.03
CA ARG A 125 11.80 4.78 0.20
C ARG A 125 11.42 4.48 -1.24
N LEU A 126 10.42 3.62 -1.46
CA LEU A 126 9.98 3.27 -2.81
C LEU A 126 9.40 4.50 -3.53
N VAL A 127 8.56 5.27 -2.84
CA VAL A 127 7.96 6.49 -3.37
C VAL A 127 9.03 7.52 -3.73
N ASP A 128 10.02 7.74 -2.86
CA ASP A 128 11.13 8.65 -3.12
C ASP A 128 11.97 8.19 -4.32
N ASN A 129 12.21 6.89 -4.46
CA ASN A 129 12.98 6.36 -5.59
C ASN A 129 12.29 6.56 -6.93
N VAL A 130 10.96 6.62 -6.97
CA VAL A 130 10.17 6.74 -8.20
C VAL A 130 9.84 8.19 -8.56
N ALA A 131 9.73 9.06 -7.56
CA ALA A 131 9.47 10.46 -7.78
C ALA A 131 10.58 11.15 -8.59
N GLY A 132 10.18 12.08 -9.46
CA GLY A 132 11.11 12.87 -10.28
C GLY A 132 11.55 12.20 -11.59
N PHE A 133 10.99 11.04 -11.95
CA PHE A 133 11.19 10.43 -13.26
C PHE A 133 10.10 10.86 -14.25
N THR A 134 10.48 11.07 -15.50
CA THR A 134 9.58 11.53 -16.57
C THR A 134 8.63 10.43 -17.04
N PHE A 135 9.09 9.18 -17.19
CA PHE A 135 8.26 8.06 -17.66
C PHE A 135 8.09 6.99 -16.60
N LEU A 136 6.83 6.65 -16.33
CA LEU A 136 6.41 5.66 -15.35
C LEU A 136 5.52 4.61 -16.02
N SER A 137 5.72 3.35 -15.67
CA SER A 137 4.82 2.25 -16.03
C SER A 137 4.41 1.50 -14.77
N PHE A 138 3.12 1.61 -14.42
CA PHE A 138 2.52 0.93 -13.29
C PHE A 138 1.98 -0.42 -13.75
N MET A 139 2.41 -1.49 -13.09
CA MET A 139 2.07 -2.87 -13.44
C MET A 139 1.49 -3.59 -12.23
N ASP A 140 0.39 -4.30 -12.46
CA ASP A 140 -0.32 -5.10 -11.45
C ASP A 140 -0.37 -6.55 -11.93
N ALA A 141 0.06 -7.48 -11.08
CA ALA A 141 -0.02 -8.89 -11.38
C ALA A 141 -1.47 -9.38 -11.37
N TYR A 142 -1.87 -10.16 -12.39
CA TYR A 142 -3.23 -10.68 -12.47
C TYR A 142 -3.55 -11.59 -11.29
N SER A 143 -4.46 -11.17 -10.41
CA SER A 143 -4.79 -11.92 -9.20
C SER A 143 -3.54 -12.37 -8.42
N GLY A 144 -2.53 -11.49 -8.29
CA GLY A 144 -1.16 -11.81 -7.88
C GLY A 144 -0.98 -13.04 -6.99
N TYR A 145 -1.57 -13.06 -5.79
CA TYR A 145 -1.43 -14.21 -4.88
C TYR A 145 -1.83 -15.56 -5.48
N ASN A 146 -2.88 -15.61 -6.30
CA ASN A 146 -3.34 -16.84 -6.96
C ASN A 146 -2.35 -17.39 -8.01
N GLN A 147 -1.28 -16.66 -8.36
CA GLN A 147 -0.22 -17.17 -9.24
C GLN A 147 0.82 -18.00 -8.48
N ILE A 148 0.92 -17.85 -7.16
CA ILE A 148 1.81 -18.67 -6.33
C ILE A 148 1.03 -19.90 -5.86
N ARG A 149 1.61 -21.09 -6.03
CA ARG A 149 0.97 -22.35 -5.61
C ARG A 149 1.05 -22.53 -4.10
N MET A 150 0.04 -23.15 -3.51
CA MET A 150 0.14 -23.69 -2.15
C MET A 150 1.03 -24.93 -2.18
N HIS A 151 1.77 -25.17 -1.11
CA HIS A 151 2.44 -26.44 -0.94
C HIS A 151 1.39 -27.56 -0.78
N PRO A 152 1.55 -28.74 -1.44
CA PRO A 152 0.51 -29.78 -1.46
C PRO A 152 0.03 -30.23 -0.06
N GLN A 153 0.92 -30.26 0.93
CA GLN A 153 0.61 -30.64 2.31
C GLN A 153 -0.18 -29.57 3.10
N ASP A 154 -0.25 -28.35 2.57
CA ASP A 154 -0.88 -27.20 3.21
C ASP A 154 -2.18 -26.78 2.53
N GLU A 155 -2.46 -27.28 1.31
CA GLU A 155 -3.68 -26.98 0.57
C GLU A 155 -4.94 -27.17 1.44
N GLU A 156 -5.11 -28.35 2.04
CA GLU A 156 -6.32 -28.68 2.81
C GLU A 156 -6.49 -27.85 4.07
N LYS A 157 -5.38 -27.32 4.63
CA LYS A 157 -5.44 -26.40 5.77
C LYS A 157 -6.13 -25.08 5.40
N THR A 158 -6.14 -24.72 4.11
CA THR A 158 -6.82 -23.53 3.58
C THR A 158 -8.30 -23.74 3.27
N ALA A 159 -8.90 -24.86 3.71
CA ALA A 159 -10.28 -25.18 3.37
C ALA A 159 -11.29 -24.13 3.86
N PHE A 160 -12.31 -23.89 3.05
CA PHE A 160 -13.39 -22.95 3.29
C PHE A 160 -14.75 -23.55 2.96
N ILE A 161 -15.79 -23.10 3.68
CA ILE A 161 -17.16 -23.61 3.53
C ILE A 161 -18.03 -22.68 2.68
N THR A 162 -18.82 -23.28 1.79
CA THR A 162 -19.85 -22.62 0.98
C THR A 162 -21.22 -23.29 1.16
N ASP A 163 -22.22 -22.83 0.41
CA ASP A 163 -23.51 -23.52 0.30
C ASP A 163 -23.46 -24.84 -0.46
N LYS A 164 -22.42 -25.06 -1.27
CA LYS A 164 -22.29 -26.25 -2.11
C LYS A 164 -21.39 -27.34 -1.54
N GLY A 165 -20.58 -27.01 -0.55
CA GLY A 165 -19.57 -27.92 -0.02
C GLY A 165 -18.37 -27.17 0.55
N ALA A 166 -17.37 -27.94 0.98
CA ALA A 166 -16.08 -27.44 1.41
C ALA A 166 -15.06 -27.57 0.27
N PHE A 167 -14.25 -26.53 0.10
CA PHE A 167 -13.22 -26.47 -0.93
C PHE A 167 -11.91 -26.01 -0.30
N CYS A 168 -10.78 -26.44 -0.82
CA CYS A 168 -9.47 -25.94 -0.43
C CYS A 168 -8.74 -25.32 -1.61
N TYR A 169 -7.81 -24.40 -1.33
CA TYR A 169 -7.05 -23.71 -2.36
C TYR A 169 -5.77 -24.48 -2.74
N LYS A 170 -5.53 -24.57 -4.05
CA LYS A 170 -4.27 -25.05 -4.67
C LYS A 170 -3.27 -23.92 -4.92
N VAL A 171 -3.74 -22.68 -4.84
CA VAL A 171 -2.97 -21.44 -5.05
C VAL A 171 -3.13 -20.55 -3.84
N MET A 172 -2.16 -19.70 -3.54
CA MET A 172 -2.14 -18.90 -2.32
C MET A 172 -3.36 -17.95 -2.26
N PRO A 173 -4.30 -18.15 -1.31
CA PRO A 173 -5.48 -17.31 -1.19
C PRO A 173 -5.22 -16.01 -0.42
N PHE A 174 -6.10 -15.03 -0.63
CA PHE A 174 -6.19 -13.86 0.23
C PHE A 174 -6.60 -14.25 1.67
N GLY A 175 -6.07 -13.52 2.65
CA GLY A 175 -6.41 -13.68 4.07
C GLY A 175 -5.38 -14.46 4.89
N LEU A 176 -4.41 -15.13 4.25
CA LEU A 176 -3.28 -15.74 4.95
C LEU A 176 -2.30 -14.66 5.42
N LYS A 177 -1.83 -14.76 6.66
CA LYS A 177 -1.01 -13.70 7.26
C LYS A 177 0.37 -13.53 6.63
N ASN A 178 0.94 -14.59 6.05
CA ASN A 178 2.29 -14.57 5.46
C ASN A 178 2.26 -14.42 3.93
N ALA A 179 1.09 -14.27 3.30
CA ALA A 179 0.98 -14.19 1.84
C ALA A 179 1.80 -13.02 1.25
N GLY A 180 1.75 -11.84 1.88
CA GLY A 180 2.53 -10.68 1.45
C GLY A 180 4.04 -10.90 1.55
N ALA A 181 4.50 -11.61 2.59
CA ALA A 181 5.91 -11.94 2.77
C ALA A 181 6.41 -12.92 1.69
N THR A 182 5.65 -13.98 1.40
CA THR A 182 5.98 -14.91 0.32
C THR A 182 6.02 -14.20 -1.03
N TYR A 183 5.07 -13.31 -1.29
CA TYR A 183 5.00 -12.58 -2.55
C TYR A 183 6.15 -11.57 -2.70
N GLN A 184 6.47 -10.81 -1.64
CA GLN A 184 7.62 -9.90 -1.68
C GLN A 184 8.93 -10.67 -1.88
N ARG A 185 9.10 -11.82 -1.20
CA ARG A 185 10.28 -12.68 -1.37
C ARG A 185 10.43 -13.18 -2.81
N LEU A 186 9.33 -13.54 -3.45
CA LEU A 186 9.31 -13.87 -4.87
C LEU A 186 9.81 -12.68 -5.71
N MET A 187 9.22 -11.51 -5.51
CA MET A 187 9.56 -10.31 -6.26
C MET A 187 11.02 -9.88 -6.08
N ASP A 188 11.53 -9.93 -4.85
CA ASP A 188 12.92 -9.62 -4.53
C ASP A 188 13.90 -10.59 -5.22
N ASN A 189 13.54 -11.86 -5.32
CA ASN A 189 14.36 -12.88 -5.97
C ASN A 189 14.39 -12.73 -7.50
N ILE A 190 13.22 -12.59 -8.14
CA ILE A 190 13.15 -12.56 -9.61
C ILE A 190 13.68 -11.24 -10.18
N PHE A 191 13.48 -10.12 -9.49
CA PHE A 191 13.91 -8.80 -9.94
C PHE A 191 15.24 -8.35 -9.32
N LYS A 192 15.96 -9.24 -8.62
CA LYS A 192 17.20 -8.91 -7.88
C LYS A 192 18.20 -8.07 -8.67
N GLY A 193 18.33 -8.31 -9.97
CA GLY A 193 19.28 -7.61 -10.85
C GLY A 193 18.84 -6.22 -11.32
N ILE A 194 17.56 -5.86 -11.19
CA ILE A 194 17.01 -4.59 -11.69
C ILE A 194 16.19 -3.81 -10.65
N LEU A 195 16.00 -4.36 -9.46
CA LEU A 195 15.34 -3.71 -8.33
C LEU A 195 16.11 -2.48 -7.87
N GLY A 196 15.40 -1.36 -7.74
CA GLY A 196 16.03 -0.10 -7.34
C GLY A 196 16.68 0.67 -8.48
N GLU A 197 16.81 0.06 -9.66
CA GLU A 197 17.35 0.69 -10.87
C GLU A 197 16.21 0.97 -11.85
N ASP A 198 15.69 -0.08 -12.49
CA ASP A 198 14.62 0.02 -13.48
C ASP A 198 13.23 -0.01 -12.86
N VAL A 199 13.06 -0.84 -11.81
CA VAL A 199 11.76 -1.18 -11.24
C VAL A 199 11.79 -1.11 -9.73
N GLU A 200 10.71 -0.61 -9.15
CA GLU A 200 10.41 -0.71 -7.73
C GLU A 200 9.19 -1.61 -7.55
N VAL A 201 9.24 -2.49 -6.55
CA VAL A 201 8.19 -3.49 -6.31
C VAL A 201 7.80 -3.50 -4.83
N TYR A 202 6.49 -3.47 -4.59
CA TYR A 202 5.88 -3.68 -3.29
C TYR A 202 4.75 -4.68 -3.42
N VAL A 203 5.01 -5.92 -3.00
CA VAL A 203 4.06 -7.03 -3.16
C VAL A 203 3.60 -7.09 -4.63
N ASP A 204 2.32 -6.87 -4.91
CA ASP A 204 1.71 -6.94 -6.25
C ASP A 204 1.81 -5.65 -7.07
N ASP A 205 2.15 -4.52 -6.43
CA ASP A 205 2.31 -3.22 -7.08
C ASP A 205 3.75 -3.04 -7.59
N MET A 206 3.92 -2.95 -8.91
CA MET A 206 5.22 -2.73 -9.56
C MET A 206 5.22 -1.41 -10.33
N VAL A 207 6.35 -0.70 -10.33
CA VAL A 207 6.53 0.50 -11.13
C VAL A 207 7.90 0.53 -11.80
N ALA A 208 7.91 0.56 -13.12
CA ALA A 208 9.13 0.83 -13.89
C ALA A 208 9.26 2.35 -14.10
N ARG A 209 10.49 2.87 -14.06
CA ARG A 209 10.79 4.32 -14.10
C ARG A 209 12.01 4.64 -14.96
N SER A 210 11.94 5.69 -15.77
CA SER A 210 13.05 6.11 -16.64
C SER A 210 12.96 7.60 -17.00
N GLN A 211 14.08 8.20 -17.42
CA GLN A 211 14.13 9.62 -17.78
C GLN A 211 13.72 9.88 -19.24
N CYS A 212 14.02 8.95 -20.15
CA CYS A 212 13.57 9.01 -21.55
C CYS A 212 12.86 7.72 -21.99
N MET A 213 12.15 7.79 -23.13
CA MET A 213 11.33 6.69 -23.63
C MET A 213 12.16 5.49 -24.11
N GLU A 214 13.34 5.73 -24.70
CA GLU A 214 14.22 4.67 -25.17
C GLU A 214 14.74 3.81 -24.02
N GLU A 215 15.17 4.45 -22.93
CA GLU A 215 15.53 3.77 -21.68
C GLU A 215 14.34 3.03 -21.10
N HIS A 216 13.16 3.66 -21.12
CA HIS A 216 11.94 3.07 -20.61
C HIS A 216 11.54 1.78 -21.35
N CYS A 217 11.63 1.80 -22.68
CA CYS A 217 11.37 0.64 -23.52
C CYS A 217 12.36 -0.51 -23.22
N ARG A 218 13.65 -0.20 -22.99
CA ARG A 218 14.65 -1.21 -22.59
C ARG A 218 14.38 -1.79 -21.21
N ALA A 219 14.04 -0.94 -20.24
CA ALA A 219 13.67 -1.35 -18.89
C ALA A 219 12.43 -2.26 -18.90
N LEU A 220 11.38 -1.88 -19.63
CA LEU A 220 10.19 -2.72 -19.83
C LEU A 220 10.53 -4.06 -20.49
N GLY A 221 11.41 -4.05 -21.49
CA GLY A 221 11.90 -5.29 -22.12
C GLY A 221 12.54 -6.25 -21.12
N ARG A 222 13.39 -5.74 -20.21
CA ARG A 222 13.99 -6.54 -19.13
C ARG A 222 12.94 -7.05 -18.15
N VAL A 223 12.03 -6.18 -17.71
CA VAL A 223 10.94 -6.56 -16.79
C VAL A 223 10.06 -7.66 -17.39
N PHE A 224 9.64 -7.51 -18.65
CA PHE A 224 8.82 -8.52 -19.33
C PHE A 224 9.58 -9.83 -19.57
N GLY A 225 10.89 -9.77 -19.83
CA GLY A 225 11.76 -10.94 -19.89
C GLY A 225 11.70 -11.77 -18.60
N ILE A 226 11.91 -11.11 -17.46
CA ILE A 226 11.88 -11.75 -16.12
C ILE A 226 10.49 -12.32 -15.82
N LEU A 227 9.41 -11.57 -16.09
CA LEU A 227 8.05 -12.03 -15.87
C LEU A 227 7.74 -13.28 -16.69
N ARG A 228 8.19 -13.33 -17.95
CA ARG A 228 8.04 -14.48 -18.83
C ARG A 228 8.79 -15.70 -18.32
N GLU A 229 10.05 -15.53 -17.92
CA GLU A 229 10.89 -16.59 -17.38
C GLU A 229 10.25 -17.26 -16.16
N HIS A 230 9.71 -16.45 -15.24
CA HIS A 230 9.06 -16.94 -14.02
C HIS A 230 7.56 -17.17 -14.14
N GLN A 231 7.02 -17.13 -15.37
CA GLN A 231 5.62 -17.42 -15.68
C GLN A 231 4.59 -16.55 -14.92
N LEU A 232 5.00 -15.34 -14.54
CA LEU A 232 4.13 -14.33 -13.94
C LEU A 232 3.38 -13.55 -15.01
N ARG A 233 2.09 -13.32 -14.77
CA ARG A 233 1.19 -12.62 -15.69
C ARG A 233 0.69 -11.30 -15.14
N LEU A 234 0.70 -10.27 -15.98
CA LEU A 234 0.16 -8.94 -15.69
C LEU A 234 -1.32 -8.84 -16.04
N ASN A 235 -2.03 -7.95 -15.33
CA ASN A 235 -3.41 -7.59 -15.64
C ASN A 235 -3.46 -6.37 -16.58
N PRO A 236 -3.80 -6.55 -17.87
CA PRO A 236 -3.79 -5.46 -18.84
C PRO A 236 -4.77 -4.33 -18.46
N ASN A 237 -5.88 -4.65 -17.79
CA ASN A 237 -6.90 -3.66 -17.40
C ASN A 237 -6.48 -2.77 -16.22
N LYS A 238 -5.38 -3.11 -15.55
CA LYS A 238 -4.88 -2.37 -14.39
C LYS A 238 -3.46 -1.81 -14.60
N CYS A 239 -2.80 -2.22 -15.67
CA CYS A 239 -1.50 -1.67 -16.01
C CYS A 239 -1.67 -0.32 -16.73
N SER A 240 -0.70 0.56 -16.56
CA SER A 240 -0.57 1.79 -17.33
C SER A 240 0.90 1.95 -17.71
N PHE A 241 1.17 2.34 -18.95
CA PHE A 241 2.52 2.32 -19.50
C PHE A 241 2.92 3.67 -20.06
N GLY A 242 4.18 4.07 -19.82
CA GLY A 242 4.76 5.30 -20.35
C GLY A 242 4.06 6.59 -19.92
N VAL A 243 3.38 6.58 -18.77
CA VAL A 243 2.67 7.76 -18.25
C VAL A 243 3.64 8.69 -17.52
N ARG A 244 3.39 10.00 -17.58
CA ARG A 244 4.21 11.01 -16.87
C ARG A 244 3.83 11.20 -15.40
N ALA A 245 2.69 10.63 -15.02
CA ALA A 245 2.17 10.74 -13.67
C ALA A 245 1.24 9.57 -13.36
N GLY A 246 1.24 9.08 -12.12
CA GLY A 246 0.29 8.05 -11.72
C GLY A 246 0.34 7.67 -10.24
N LYS A 247 -0.62 6.84 -9.84
CA LYS A 247 -0.86 6.46 -8.44
C LYS A 247 0.00 5.25 -8.07
N PHE A 248 0.77 5.37 -6.99
CA PHE A 248 1.58 4.28 -6.44
C PHE A 248 1.54 4.31 -4.91
N LEU A 249 1.24 3.17 -4.28
CA LEU A 249 1.18 3.00 -2.82
C LEU A 249 0.39 4.09 -2.07
N GLY A 250 -0.62 4.65 -2.75
CA GLY A 250 -1.49 5.69 -2.20
C GLY A 250 -0.99 7.13 -2.33
N PHE A 251 0.08 7.37 -3.09
CA PHE A 251 0.63 8.67 -3.48
C PHE A 251 0.45 8.90 -4.98
N MET A 252 0.49 10.16 -5.41
CA MET A 252 0.53 10.54 -6.81
C MET A 252 1.96 10.91 -7.16
N LEU A 253 2.59 10.16 -8.07
CA LEU A 253 3.98 10.37 -8.46
C LEU A 253 4.01 11.12 -9.77
N THR A 254 4.82 12.17 -9.84
CA THR A 254 5.00 13.01 -11.02
C THR A 254 6.48 13.34 -11.20
N GLU A 255 6.82 13.89 -12.37
CA GLU A 255 8.14 14.47 -12.64
C GLU A 255 8.51 15.60 -11.67
N ARG A 256 7.51 16.29 -11.10
CA ARG A 256 7.74 17.36 -10.10
C ARG A 256 8.07 16.81 -8.71
N GLY A 257 7.70 15.56 -8.43
CA GLY A 257 7.90 14.93 -7.13
C GLY A 257 6.73 14.08 -6.68
N ILE A 258 6.47 14.11 -5.38
CA ILE A 258 5.47 13.31 -4.69
C ILE A 258 4.31 14.23 -4.34
N GLU A 259 3.14 13.91 -4.88
CA GLU A 259 1.92 14.67 -4.67
C GLU A 259 0.92 13.85 -3.84
N ALA A 260 0.10 14.56 -3.07
CA ALA A 260 -0.98 13.94 -2.34
C ALA A 260 -2.01 13.39 -3.33
N ASN A 261 -2.58 12.22 -3.03
CA ASN A 261 -3.57 11.62 -3.90
C ASN A 261 -4.83 12.51 -4.01
N PRO A 262 -5.22 12.96 -5.22
CA PRO A 262 -6.35 13.89 -5.39
C PRO A 262 -7.68 13.35 -4.86
N GLU A 263 -7.92 12.04 -4.96
CA GLU A 263 -9.14 11.40 -4.43
C GLU A 263 -9.18 11.50 -2.89
N LYS A 264 -8.03 11.29 -2.24
CA LYS A 264 -7.90 11.41 -0.78
C LYS A 264 -8.06 12.86 -0.33
N CYS A 265 -7.44 13.80 -1.04
CA CYS A 265 -7.61 15.24 -0.81
C CYS A 265 -9.07 15.65 -0.95
N TRP A 266 -9.73 15.24 -2.03
CA TRP A 266 -11.14 15.51 -2.29
C TRP A 266 -12.05 14.97 -1.19
N ALA A 267 -11.75 13.76 -0.67
CA ALA A 267 -12.50 13.15 0.42
C ALA A 267 -12.36 13.88 1.78
N ILE A 268 -11.35 14.74 1.93
CA ILE A 268 -11.16 15.64 3.07
C ILE A 268 -11.81 16.99 2.80
N THR A 269 -11.59 17.60 1.63
CA THR A 269 -12.10 18.94 1.30
C THR A 269 -13.63 18.98 1.17
N ASN A 270 -14.28 17.89 0.78
CA ASN A 270 -15.74 17.84 0.64
C ASN A 270 -16.48 17.26 1.85
N VAL A 271 -15.77 16.89 2.92
CA VAL A 271 -16.46 16.42 4.12
C VAL A 271 -17.15 17.59 4.82
N ARG A 272 -18.37 17.37 5.28
CA ARG A 272 -19.09 18.31 6.15
C ARG A 272 -18.52 18.27 7.57
N SER A 273 -18.80 19.30 8.35
CA SER A 273 -18.42 19.37 9.76
C SER A 273 -18.94 18.13 10.52
N PRO A 274 -18.08 17.43 11.27
CA PRO A 274 -18.45 16.26 12.06
C PRO A 274 -19.53 16.55 13.10
N LYS A 275 -20.49 15.64 13.23
CA LYS A 275 -21.57 15.70 14.22
C LYS A 275 -21.49 14.62 15.29
N SER A 276 -20.46 13.77 15.24
CA SER A 276 -20.25 12.72 16.22
C SER A 276 -18.78 12.37 16.36
N ILE A 277 -18.42 11.74 17.49
CA ILE A 277 -17.08 11.20 17.75
C ILE A 277 -16.63 10.27 16.61
N LYS A 278 -17.54 9.44 16.10
CA LYS A 278 -17.24 8.51 15.00
C LYS A 278 -16.90 9.26 13.72
N GLU A 279 -17.61 10.35 13.40
CA GLU A 279 -17.31 11.19 12.24
C GLU A 279 -15.95 11.91 12.40
N VAL A 280 -15.61 12.38 13.61
CA VAL A 280 -14.29 12.97 13.90
C VAL A 280 -13.18 11.94 13.72
N GLN A 281 -13.34 10.72 14.25
CA GLN A 281 -12.37 9.64 14.08
C GLN A 281 -12.15 9.29 12.61
N GLN A 282 -13.23 9.22 11.82
CA GLN A 282 -13.14 8.98 10.38
C GLN A 282 -12.41 10.12 9.65
N PHE A 283 -12.71 11.37 9.98
CA PHE A 283 -12.01 12.53 9.43
C PHE A 283 -10.52 12.51 9.77
N MET A 284 -10.19 12.33 11.04
CA MET A 284 -8.79 12.25 11.50
C MET A 284 -8.04 11.09 10.84
N GLY A 285 -8.70 9.94 10.65
CA GLY A 285 -8.12 8.83 9.89
C GLY A 285 -7.73 9.21 8.46
N LYS A 286 -8.58 9.99 7.76
CA LYS A 286 -8.28 10.51 6.42
C LYS A 286 -7.12 11.51 6.44
N VAL A 287 -7.11 12.44 7.39
CA VAL A 287 -6.04 13.44 7.57
C VAL A 287 -4.70 12.77 7.84
N MET A 288 -4.67 11.77 8.73
CA MET A 288 -3.45 11.05 9.09
C MET A 288 -2.85 10.26 7.91
N ALA A 289 -3.68 9.78 6.98
CA ALA A 289 -3.21 9.14 5.75
C ALA A 289 -2.46 10.09 4.80
N LEU A 290 -2.55 11.41 5.02
CA LEU A 290 -1.83 12.45 4.28
C LEU A 290 -0.93 13.29 5.21
N ALA A 291 -0.66 12.85 6.44
CA ALA A 291 0.12 13.62 7.42
C ALA A 291 1.51 14.02 6.90
N ARG A 292 2.10 13.23 5.98
CA ARG A 292 3.36 13.52 5.31
C ARG A 292 3.37 14.86 4.57
N PHE A 293 2.20 15.39 4.18
CA PHE A 293 2.01 16.66 3.47
C PHE A 293 1.55 17.82 4.35
N ILE A 294 1.29 17.57 5.64
CA ILE A 294 0.60 18.54 6.50
C ILE A 294 1.58 19.12 7.53
N SER A 295 1.93 20.39 7.32
CA SER A 295 2.68 21.16 8.31
C SER A 295 1.89 21.30 9.60
N LYS A 296 2.57 21.09 10.74
CA LYS A 296 2.00 21.23 12.10
C LYS A 296 0.69 20.46 12.33
N SER A 297 0.49 19.32 11.67
CA SER A 297 -0.73 18.51 11.73
C SER A 297 -1.19 18.18 13.17
N ALA A 298 -0.26 17.84 14.05
CA ALA A 298 -0.56 17.49 15.44
C ALA A 298 -1.10 18.67 16.24
N GLU A 299 -0.49 19.84 16.09
CA GLU A 299 -0.91 21.07 16.76
C GLU A 299 -2.29 21.51 16.26
N MET A 300 -2.46 21.53 14.94
CA MET A 300 -3.73 21.93 14.33
C MET A 300 -4.88 21.00 14.69
N SER A 301 -4.61 19.71 14.90
CA SER A 301 -5.63 18.73 15.27
C SER A 301 -5.96 18.71 16.77
N MET A 302 -5.31 19.54 17.60
CA MET A 302 -5.53 19.56 19.04
C MET A 302 -6.99 19.77 19.46
N PRO A 303 -7.73 20.77 18.93
CA PRO A 303 -9.14 20.95 19.25
C PRO A 303 -9.96 19.70 18.92
N LEU A 304 -9.65 19.04 17.81
CA LEU A 304 -10.32 17.80 17.38
C LEU A 304 -10.06 16.65 18.34
N PHE A 305 -8.83 16.50 18.86
CA PHE A 305 -8.52 15.45 19.84
C PHE A 305 -9.26 15.61 21.17
N VAL A 306 -9.60 16.85 21.57
CA VAL A 306 -10.39 17.09 22.79
C VAL A 306 -11.77 16.44 22.67
N THR A 307 -12.39 16.49 21.49
CA THR A 307 -13.71 15.86 21.22
C THR A 307 -13.69 14.33 21.33
N LEU A 308 -12.50 13.72 21.26
CA LEU A 308 -12.30 12.26 21.30
C LEU A 308 -12.05 11.72 22.72
N ARG A 309 -11.95 12.58 23.75
CA ARG A 309 -11.70 12.14 25.13
C ARG A 309 -12.89 11.34 25.67
N LYS A 310 -12.60 10.19 26.30
CA LYS A 310 -13.62 9.32 26.90
C LYS A 310 -14.32 10.02 28.07
N GLY A 311 -15.65 9.90 28.14
CA GLY A 311 -16.46 10.37 29.27
C GLY A 311 -17.05 11.78 29.14
N GLY A 312 -16.70 12.54 28.09
CA GLY A 312 -17.31 13.85 27.80
C GLY A 312 -18.52 13.76 26.87
N LYS A 313 -19.46 14.71 26.99
CA LYS A 313 -20.47 14.93 25.93
C LYS A 313 -19.77 15.48 24.69
N PHE A 314 -20.12 14.97 23.51
CA PHE A 314 -19.58 15.49 22.25
C PHE A 314 -19.99 16.96 22.09
N ALA A 315 -18.99 17.84 22.01
CA ALA A 315 -19.16 19.26 21.77
C ALA A 315 -18.24 19.65 20.62
N TRP A 316 -18.84 20.17 19.55
CA TRP A 316 -18.11 20.72 18.42
C TRP A 316 -18.04 22.23 18.59
N THR A 317 -16.89 22.73 19.02
CA THR A 317 -16.69 24.16 19.35
C THR A 317 -16.22 24.94 18.12
N ASP A 318 -16.22 26.27 18.21
CA ASP A 318 -15.71 27.13 17.14
C ASP A 318 -14.22 26.87 16.87
N GLU A 319 -13.43 26.53 17.89
CA GLU A 319 -12.03 26.12 17.70
C GLU A 319 -11.90 24.79 16.96
N CYS A 320 -12.87 23.87 17.13
CA CYS A 320 -12.93 22.63 16.37
C CYS A 320 -13.25 22.89 14.90
N GLU A 321 -14.22 23.77 14.63
CA GLU A 321 -14.59 24.16 13.27
C GLU A 321 -13.43 24.87 12.57
N GLU A 322 -12.76 25.81 13.24
CA GLU A 322 -11.61 26.52 12.68
C GLU A 322 -10.45 25.56 12.37
N ALA A 323 -10.11 24.65 13.29
CA ALA A 323 -9.11 23.62 13.06
C ALA A 323 -9.46 22.71 11.87
N PHE A 324 -10.74 22.32 11.78
CA PHE A 324 -11.27 21.52 10.70
C PHE A 324 -11.17 22.23 9.35
N LEU A 325 -11.57 23.50 9.27
CA LEU A 325 -11.50 24.31 8.06
C LEU A 325 -10.05 24.56 7.62
N ARG A 326 -9.12 24.80 8.55
CA ARG A 326 -7.69 24.94 8.23
C ARG A 326 -7.08 23.67 7.64
N LEU A 327 -7.40 22.50 8.22
CA LEU A 327 -6.95 21.20 7.67
C LEU A 327 -7.50 20.99 6.25
N LYS A 328 -8.75 21.37 6.01
CA LYS A 328 -9.36 21.32 4.68
C LYS A 328 -8.66 22.26 3.70
N ALA A 329 -8.36 23.49 4.12
CA ALA A 329 -7.68 24.48 3.28
C ALA A 329 -6.28 23.98 2.85
N MET A 330 -5.48 23.44 3.77
CA MET A 330 -4.18 22.85 3.42
C MET A 330 -4.29 21.67 2.45
N MET A 331 -5.35 20.85 2.57
CA MET A 331 -5.58 19.72 1.66
C MET A 331 -6.26 20.09 0.34
N ALA A 332 -6.74 21.33 0.21
CA ALA A 332 -7.19 21.87 -1.07
C ALA A 332 -6.01 22.15 -2.01
N THR A 333 -4.87 22.57 -1.45
CA THR A 333 -3.63 22.83 -2.19
C THR A 333 -2.43 22.23 -1.44
N PRO A 334 -2.33 20.89 -1.38
CA PRO A 334 -1.23 20.22 -0.68
C PRO A 334 0.12 20.57 -1.34
N PRO A 335 1.21 20.68 -0.58
CA PRO A 335 2.53 20.91 -1.15
C PRO A 335 2.97 19.70 -1.97
N VAL A 336 3.77 19.95 -3.02
CA VAL A 336 4.52 18.91 -3.72
C VAL A 336 5.77 18.62 -2.89
N LEU A 337 5.98 17.35 -2.53
CA LEU A 337 7.17 16.94 -1.80
C LEU A 337 8.24 16.49 -2.79
N THR A 338 9.50 16.79 -2.48
CA THR A 338 10.61 16.50 -3.38
C THR A 338 11.42 15.31 -2.87
N ARG A 339 11.93 14.49 -3.78
CA ARG A 339 12.92 13.47 -3.49
C ARG A 339 14.24 14.16 -3.11
N PRO A 340 14.85 13.83 -1.96
CA PRO A 340 16.13 14.43 -1.59
C PRO A 340 17.27 13.91 -2.48
N LYS A 341 18.10 14.83 -2.98
CA LYS A 341 19.32 14.55 -3.77
C LYS A 341 20.48 14.17 -2.85
N PRO A 342 21.12 12.99 -3.01
CA PRO A 342 22.16 12.47 -2.09
C PRO A 342 23.34 13.41 -1.81
N SER A 343 23.70 14.26 -2.76
CA SER A 343 24.87 15.16 -2.66
C SER A 343 24.58 16.48 -1.94
N MET A 344 23.33 16.73 -1.52
CA MET A 344 22.92 18.00 -0.95
C MET A 344 22.45 17.83 0.50
N PRO A 345 22.82 18.75 1.41
CA PRO A 345 22.36 18.68 2.80
C PRO A 345 20.86 18.87 2.89
N LEU A 346 20.28 18.36 3.98
CA LEU A 346 18.90 18.63 4.35
C LEU A 346 18.85 19.56 5.55
N TYR A 347 17.84 20.42 5.59
CA TYR A 347 17.56 21.31 6.71
C TYR A 347 16.34 20.79 7.46
N LEU A 348 16.45 20.69 8.78
CA LEU A 348 15.36 20.28 9.67
C LEU A 348 14.81 21.49 10.39
N TYR A 349 13.73 22.07 9.89
CA TYR A 349 13.04 23.11 10.64
C TYR A 349 12.11 22.51 11.67
N ILE A 350 12.21 23.00 12.91
CA ILE A 350 11.40 22.58 14.04
C ILE A 350 10.43 23.68 14.45
N SER A 351 9.25 23.28 14.90
CA SER A 351 8.24 24.15 15.50
C SER A 351 7.78 23.54 16.80
N ILE A 352 7.78 24.35 17.85
CA ILE A 352 7.49 23.93 19.22
C ILE A 352 6.26 24.70 19.69
N SER A 353 5.28 23.99 20.23
CA SER A 353 4.14 24.56 20.94
C SER A 353 3.98 23.90 22.30
N ASP A 354 3.02 24.38 23.09
CA ASP A 354 2.78 23.84 24.44
C ASP A 354 2.32 22.39 24.41
N ASN A 355 1.63 21.99 23.33
CA ASN A 355 0.97 20.70 23.23
C ASN A 355 1.49 19.81 22.10
N ALA A 356 2.35 20.32 21.21
CA ALA A 356 2.87 19.57 20.08
C ALA A 356 4.28 20.02 19.69
N VAL A 357 5.01 19.11 19.06
CA VAL A 357 6.25 19.41 18.33
C VAL A 357 6.08 18.96 16.89
N SER A 358 6.59 19.76 15.96
CA SER A 358 6.54 19.46 14.54
C SER A 358 7.88 19.75 13.90
N SER A 359 8.17 19.07 12.81
CA SER A 359 9.32 19.39 11.98
C SER A 359 9.07 19.11 10.51
N VAL A 360 9.88 19.74 9.67
CA VAL A 360 9.91 19.52 8.23
C VAL A 360 11.35 19.34 7.80
N LEU A 361 11.59 18.30 7.01
CA LEU A 361 12.83 18.18 6.24
C LEU A 361 12.68 18.96 4.95
N ILE A 362 13.65 19.81 4.66
CA ILE A 362 13.71 20.67 3.48
C ILE A 362 15.04 20.43 2.78
N GLN A 363 15.03 20.44 1.45
CA GLN A 363 16.22 20.58 0.65
C GLN A 363 16.19 21.93 -0.05
N GLU A 364 17.28 22.68 0.03
CA GLU A 364 17.41 23.97 -0.66
C GLU A 364 18.12 23.76 -1.99
N GLU A 365 17.49 24.16 -3.08
CA GLU A 365 17.99 24.03 -4.45
C GLU A 365 17.85 25.37 -5.16
N GLU A 366 18.96 25.94 -5.64
CA GLU A 366 18.97 27.22 -6.36
C GLU A 366 18.31 28.39 -5.61
N GLY A 367 18.39 28.38 -4.26
CA GLY A 367 17.74 29.37 -3.39
C GLY A 367 16.26 29.11 -3.11
N GLU A 368 15.68 28.05 -3.67
CA GLU A 368 14.32 27.59 -3.37
C GLU A 368 14.31 26.50 -2.30
N GLN A 369 13.47 26.66 -1.29
CA GLN A 369 13.28 25.65 -0.24
C GLN A 369 12.16 24.68 -0.62
N ARG A 370 12.54 23.42 -0.84
CA ARG A 370 11.62 22.36 -1.25
C ARG A 370 11.37 21.37 -0.11
N PRO A 371 10.12 21.17 0.32
CA PRO A 371 9.82 20.24 1.41
C PRO A 371 9.99 18.79 0.96
N VAL A 372 10.62 17.97 1.81
CA VAL A 372 10.82 16.53 1.61
C VAL A 372 9.81 15.73 2.42
N TYR A 373 9.63 16.10 3.69
CA TYR A 373 8.76 15.35 4.60
C TYR A 373 8.31 16.20 5.79
N PHE A 374 7.00 16.22 6.09
CA PHE A 374 6.45 16.81 7.31
C PHE A 374 6.18 15.76 8.39
N THR A 375 6.56 16.05 9.63
CA THR A 375 6.22 15.25 10.80
C THR A 375 5.69 16.11 11.94
N SER A 376 4.79 15.53 12.72
CA SER A 376 4.24 16.16 13.91
C SER A 376 3.93 15.12 14.97
N LYS A 377 4.09 15.51 16.24
CA LYS A 377 3.80 14.70 17.41
C LYS A 377 3.07 15.54 18.46
N VAL A 378 1.96 15.03 18.96
CA VAL A 378 1.27 15.57 20.14
C VAL A 378 2.04 15.16 21.39
N LEU A 379 2.32 16.11 22.27
CA LEU A 379 3.00 15.89 23.55
C LEU A 379 2.10 15.17 24.55
N GLN A 380 2.64 14.14 25.20
CA GLN A 380 1.93 13.28 26.13
C GLN A 380 2.52 13.36 27.55
N GLY A 381 1.64 13.42 28.55
CA GLY A 381 2.04 13.34 29.96
C GLY A 381 3.15 14.33 30.33
N PRO A 382 4.32 13.85 30.84
CA PRO A 382 5.45 14.69 31.21
C PRO A 382 5.98 15.59 30.09
N GLU A 383 5.87 15.17 28.82
CA GLU A 383 6.42 15.91 27.67
C GLU A 383 5.83 17.32 27.53
N ARG A 384 4.63 17.56 28.07
CA ARG A 384 3.97 18.88 28.05
C ARG A 384 4.66 19.90 28.94
N TRP A 385 5.29 19.43 30.01
CA TRP A 385 5.96 20.24 31.03
C TRP A 385 7.44 20.49 30.74
N TYR A 386 7.96 19.88 29.67
CA TYR A 386 9.31 20.15 29.18
C TYR A 386 9.49 21.64 28.86
N GLN A 387 10.66 22.16 29.18
CA GLN A 387 11.07 23.50 28.77
C GLN A 387 11.17 23.57 27.24
N LYS A 388 11.14 24.80 26.68
CA LYS A 388 11.21 24.99 25.22
C LYS A 388 12.42 24.28 24.60
N ILE A 389 13.58 24.32 25.24
CA ILE A 389 14.80 23.66 24.74
C ILE A 389 14.68 22.12 24.77
N GLU A 390 14.05 21.56 25.81
CA GLU A 390 13.79 20.12 25.91
C GLU A 390 12.77 19.67 24.86
N LYS A 391 11.74 20.48 24.58
CA LYS A 391 10.80 20.25 23.49
C LYS A 391 11.48 20.36 22.12
N ALA A 392 12.44 21.28 21.95
CA ALA A 392 13.25 21.38 20.75
C ALA A 392 14.06 20.09 20.50
N ALA A 393 14.78 19.62 21.53
CA ALA A 393 15.50 18.36 21.49
C ALA A 393 14.56 17.19 21.21
N LEU A 394 13.38 17.15 21.83
CA LEU A 394 12.37 16.13 21.58
C LEU A 394 11.86 16.16 20.12
N ALA A 395 11.70 17.34 19.53
CA ALA A 395 11.33 17.48 18.11
C ALA A 395 12.39 16.84 17.21
N VAL A 396 13.68 17.10 17.47
CA VAL A 396 14.80 16.50 16.73
C VAL A 396 14.84 14.98 16.92
N VAL A 397 14.73 14.47 18.16
CA VAL A 397 14.70 13.02 18.43
C VAL A 397 13.49 12.34 17.78
N THR A 398 12.33 13.00 17.78
CA THR A 398 11.13 12.48 17.12
C THR A 398 11.32 12.42 15.61
N ALA A 399 11.89 13.47 15.01
CA ALA A 399 12.21 13.51 13.60
C ALA A 399 13.24 12.44 13.23
N SER A 400 14.35 12.33 13.96
CA SER A 400 15.44 11.39 13.66
C SER A 400 15.01 9.94 13.76
N ARG A 401 14.13 9.59 14.71
CA ARG A 401 13.59 8.23 14.81
C ARG A 401 12.60 7.91 13.69
N ARG A 402 11.69 8.84 13.40
CA ARG A 402 10.66 8.62 12.37
C ARG A 402 11.25 8.63 10.95
N LEU A 403 12.22 9.50 10.73
CA LEU A 403 12.87 9.75 9.45
C LEU A 403 14.29 9.17 9.44
N SER A 404 14.52 8.11 10.21
CA SER A 404 15.84 7.47 10.38
C SER A 404 16.55 7.18 9.05
N PRO A 405 15.87 6.72 7.97
CA PRO A 405 16.54 6.53 6.69
C PRO A 405 17.17 7.81 6.14
N TYR A 406 16.51 8.96 6.30
CA TYR A 406 17.04 10.25 5.87
C TYR A 406 18.21 10.70 6.76
N PHE A 407 18.07 10.56 8.09
CA PHE A 407 19.13 10.92 9.04
C PHE A 407 20.40 10.05 8.91
N GLN A 408 20.27 8.84 8.39
CA GLN A 408 21.41 7.95 8.15
C GLN A 408 22.10 8.22 6.80
N THR A 409 21.37 8.80 5.84
CA THR A 409 21.86 8.96 4.45
C THR A 409 22.37 10.37 4.17
N PHE A 410 21.76 11.39 4.80
CA PHE A 410 22.03 12.80 4.49
C PHE A 410 22.65 13.51 5.69
N ASN A 411 23.50 14.50 5.40
CA ASN A 411 23.89 15.49 6.39
C ASN A 411 22.70 16.40 6.69
N ILE A 412 22.31 16.48 7.97
CA ILE A 412 21.16 17.26 8.41
C ILE A 412 21.62 18.42 9.28
N THR A 413 21.26 19.62 8.85
CA THR A 413 21.41 20.86 9.62
C THR A 413 20.07 21.16 10.30
N VAL A 414 20.07 21.32 11.63
CA VAL A 414 18.85 21.65 12.41
C VAL A 414 18.74 23.15 12.62
#